data_AF-A0A844MVK4-F1
#
_entry.id   AF-A0A844MVK4-F1
#
_cell.length_a   1.000
_cell.length_b   1.000
_cell.length_c   1.000
_cell.angle_alpha   90.00
_cell.angle_beta   90.00
_cell.angle_gamma   90.00
#
_symmetry.space_group_name_H-M   'P 1'
#
loop_
_entity.id
_entity.type
_entity.pdbx_description
1 polymer ?
#
loop_
_entity_poly.entity_id
_entity_poly.type
_entity_poly.pdbx_seq_one_letter_code
_entity_poly.pdbx_strand_id
1 'polypeptide(L)' 'MSSYSFSDEAIQDLDEICEYIARTNSKAASKLFDEIRKKCKLVADFPNMGRSYERLAPNLEKTRPRCS' A
#
# COMPACT_ATOMS: atom_id res chain seq x y z
N MET A 1 -16.39 -1.29 -6.76
CA MET A 1 -15.50 -1.25 -5.58
C MET A 1 -14.09 -1.40 -6.11
N SER A 2 -13.24 -0.41 -5.91
CA SER A 2 -11.86 -0.48 -6.39
C SER A 2 -11.09 -1.48 -5.52
N SER A 3 -10.59 -2.56 -6.14
CA SER A 3 -9.81 -3.59 -5.46
C SER A 3 -8.34 -3.18 -5.52
N TYR A 4 -7.73 -2.93 -4.36
CA TYR A 4 -6.27 -2.81 -4.24
C TYR A 4 -5.70 -4.14 -3.74
N SER A 5 -4.54 -4.51 -4.27
CA SER A 5 -3.80 -5.70 -3.89
C SER A 5 -2.41 -5.26 -3.47
N PHE A 6 -1.93 -5.78 -2.34
CA PHE A 6 -0.53 -5.62 -1.95
C PHE A 6 0.30 -6.70 -2.64
N SER A 7 1.52 -6.38 -3.04
CA SER A 7 2.53 -7.39 -3.37
C SER A 7 2.99 -8.10 -2.10
N ASP A 8 3.54 -9.31 -2.25
CA ASP A 8 4.08 -10.06 -1.12
C ASP A 8 5.16 -9.27 -0.37
N GLU A 9 6.00 -8.53 -1.11
CA GLU A 9 6.99 -7.58 -0.56
C GLU A 9 6.34 -6.51 0.32
N ALA A 10 5.24 -5.91 -0.14
CA ALA A 10 4.53 -4.88 0.62
C ALA A 10 3.86 -5.44 1.87
N ILE A 11 3.43 -6.71 1.85
CA ILE A 11 2.90 -7.39 3.05
C ILE A 11 4.02 -7.60 4.07
N GLN A 12 5.18 -8.07 3.62
CA GLN A 12 6.35 -8.27 4.49
C GLN A 12 6.83 -6.96 5.11
N ASP A 13 6.90 -5.88 4.33
CA ASP A 13 7.25 -4.55 4.84
C ASP A 13 6.25 -4.08 5.91
N LEU A 14 4.95 -4.30 5.69
CA LEU A 14 3.91 -3.94 6.67
C LEU A 14 4.05 -4.74 7.96
N ASP A 15 4.34 -6.03 7.86
CA ASP A 15 4.57 -6.89 9.02
C ASP A 15 5.83 -6.46 9.80
N GLU A 16 6.95 -6.17 9.13
CA GLU A 16 8.16 -5.68 9.80
C GLU A 16 7.94 -4.34 10.52
N ILE A 17 7.26 -3.39 9.87
CA ILE A 17 6.92 -2.10 10.47
C ILE A 17 6.00 -2.30 11.68
N CYS A 18 5.00 -3.17 11.54
CA CYS A 18 4.05 -3.46 12.61
C CYS A 18 4.73 -4.13 13.80
N GLU A 19 5.58 -5.13 13.57
CA GLU A 19 6.38 -5.79 14.60
C GLU A 19 7.33 -4.82 15.30
N TYR A 20 8.03 -3.97 14.54
CA TYR A 20 8.94 -2.97 15.10
C TYR A 20 8.22 -2.00 16.04
N ILE A 21 7.05 -1.51 15.62
CA ILE A 21 6.24 -0.59 16.44
C ILE A 21 5.60 -1.34 17.60
N ALA A 22 5.17 -2.59 17.41
CA ALA A 22 4.53 -3.40 18.46
C ALA A 22 5.47 -3.67 19.64
N ARG A 23 6.79 -3.77 19.40
CA ARG A 23 7.81 -3.87 20.47
C ARG A 23 7.80 -2.69 21.42
N THR A 24 7.41 -1.50 20.95
CA THR A 24 7.33 -0.29 21.77
C THR A 24 5.91 0.03 22.21
N ASN A 25 4.94 -0.10 21.29
CA ASN A 25 3.54 0.24 21.51
C ASN A 25 2.62 -0.45 20.50
N SER A 26 2.03 -1.59 20.88
CA SER A 26 1.07 -2.35 20.07
C SER A 26 -0.17 -1.57 19.66
N LYS A 27 -0.62 -0.61 20.49
CA LYS A 27 -1.77 0.25 20.18
C LYS A 27 -1.44 1.25 19.07
N ALA A 28 -0.21 1.75 19.03
CA ALA A 28 0.27 2.60 17.95
C ALA A 28 0.41 1.82 16.63
N ALA A 29 0.84 0.55 16.69
CA ALA A 29 0.93 -0.32 15.53
C ALA A 29 -0.45 -0.55 14.87
N SER A 30 -1.47 -0.87 15.68
CA SER A 30 -2.85 -1.02 15.17
C SER A 30 -3.38 0.27 14.53
N LYS A 31 -3.11 1.43 15.15
CA LYS A 31 -3.55 2.73 14.62
C LYS A 31 -2.85 3.06 13.30
N LEU A 32 -1.57 2.73 13.16
CA LEU A 32 -0.84 2.91 11.91
C LEU A 32 -1.45 2.04 10.80
N PHE A 33 -1.74 0.77 11.10
CA PHE A 33 -2.33 -0.15 10.12
C PHE A 33 -3.69 0.35 9.62
N ASP A 34 -4.54 0.85 10.52
CA ASP A 34 -5.82 1.46 10.16
C ASP A 34 -5.65 2.70 9.27
N GLU A 35 -4.68 3.57 9.57
CA GLU A 35 -4.39 4.76 8.76
C GLU A 35 -3.84 4.39 7.37
N ILE A 36 -2.97 3.38 7.28
CA ILE A 36 -2.47 2.84 6.00
C ILE A 36 -3.65 2.30 5.19
N ARG A 37 -4.50 1.47 5.80
CA ARG A 37 -5.67 0.90 5.14
C ARG A 37 -6.64 1.97 4.66
N LYS A 38 -6.86 3.01 5.46
CA LYS A 38 -7.70 4.17 5.12
C LYS A 38 -7.12 4.95 3.94
N LYS A 39 -5.81 5.17 3.91
CA LYS A 39 -5.12 5.81 2.77
C LYS A 39 -5.18 4.94 1.52
N CYS A 40 -4.91 3.63 1.61
CA CYS A 40 -5.01 2.70 0.48
C CYS A 40 -6.43 2.67 -0.09
N LYS A 41 -7.45 2.65 0.78
CA LYS A 41 -8.85 2.75 0.35
C LYS A 41 -9.14 4.09 -0.33
N LEU A 42 -8.63 5.21 0.18
CA LEU A 42 -8.82 6.52 -0.41
C LEU A 42 -8.13 6.64 -1.78
N VAL A 43 -6.94 6.07 -1.95
CA VAL A 43 -6.23 6.00 -3.24
C VAL A 43 -6.98 5.08 -4.22
N ALA A 44 -7.51 3.95 -3.74
CA ALA A 44 -8.29 3.04 -4.56
C ALA A 44 -9.62 3.67 -5.02
N ASP A 45 -10.33 4.36 -4.12
CA ASP A 45 -11.60 5.03 -4.40
C ASP A 45 -11.41 6.31 -5.23
N PHE A 46 -10.25 6.98 -5.13
CA PHE A 46 -9.89 8.18 -5.88
C PHE A 46 -8.55 8.02 -6.60
N PRO A 47 -8.47 7.22 -7.68
CA PRO A 47 -7.23 7.03 -8.44
C PRO A 47 -6.71 8.35 -9.05
N ASN A 48 -7.61 9.31 -9.30
CA ASN A 48 -7.30 10.65 -9.83
C ASN A 48 -6.98 11.71 -8.75
N MET A 49 -6.94 11.36 -7.45
CA MET A 49 -6.50 12.29 -6.38
C MET A 49 -5.01 12.15 -6.04
N GLY A 50 -4.35 11.10 -6.51
CA GLY A 50 -2.91 10.95 -6.32
C GLY A 50 -2.19 12.08 -7.05
N ARG A 51 -1.49 12.96 -6.31
CA ARG A 51 -0.43 13.76 -6.93
C ARG A 51 0.40 12.79 -7.77
N SER A 52 0.52 13.03 -9.08
CA SER A 52 1.35 12.22 -9.96
C SER A 52 2.70 11.99 -9.28
N TYR A 53 2.91 10.78 -8.75
CA TYR A 53 4.24 10.28 -8.39
C TYR A 53 5.04 9.92 -9.66
N GLU A 54 4.77 10.62 -10.78
CA GLU A 54 5.57 10.61 -12.01
C GLU A 54 7.05 10.89 -11.74
N ARG A 55 7.37 11.46 -10.57
CA ARG A 55 8.75 11.64 -10.09
C ARG A 55 9.41 10.41 -9.45
N LEU A 56 8.67 9.36 -9.10
CA LEU A 56 9.21 8.14 -8.49
C LEU A 56 9.37 6.98 -9.49
N ALA A 57 8.53 6.89 -10.51
CA ALA A 57 8.74 6.02 -11.66
C ALA A 57 7.82 6.44 -12.81
N PRO A 58 8.32 6.76 -14.02
CA PRO A 58 7.46 7.20 -15.11
C PRO A 58 6.57 6.09 -15.69
N ASN A 59 6.79 4.81 -15.34
CA ASN A 59 6.32 3.69 -16.17
C ASN A 59 5.86 2.45 -15.37
N LEU A 60 4.99 2.60 -14.37
CA LEU A 60 4.35 1.42 -13.73
C LEU A 60 2.95 1.13 -14.32
N GLU A 61 2.82 1.36 -15.63
CA GLU A 61 1.84 0.67 -16.47
C GLU A 61 2.60 -0.25 -17.43
N LYS A 62 2.55 -1.56 -17.15
CA LYS A 62 2.44 -2.60 -18.17
C LYS A 62 1.99 -3.90 -17.50
N THR A 63 0.67 -4.07 -17.51
CA THR A 63 0.03 -5.29 -18.02
C THR A 63 1.04 -6.28 -18.58
N ARG A 64 1.26 -7.42 -17.89
CA ARG A 64 1.84 -8.60 -18.53
C ARG A 64 0.76 -9.23 -19.41
N PRO A 65 0.91 -9.30 -20.75
CA PRO A 65 0.07 -10.14 -21.57
C PRO A 65 0.60 -11.58 -21.54
N ARG A 66 -0.36 -12.51 -21.45
CA ARG A 66 -0.33 -13.95 -21.82
C ARG A 66 1.03 -14.57 -22.19
N CYS A 67 1.44 -15.55 -21.39
CA CYS A 67 2.10 -16.75 -21.90
C CYS A 67 1.12 -17.92 -21.75
N SER A 68 0.53 -18.37 -22.85
CA SER A 68 0.07 -19.74 -23.18
C SER A 68 -0.67 -19.67 -24.52
#